data_AF-A0ABD2XUL7-F1
#
_entry.id   AF-A0ABD2XUL7-F1
#
_cell.length_a   1.000
_cell.length_b   1.000
_cell.length_c   1.000
_cell.angle_alpha   90.00
_cell.angle_beta   90.00
_cell.angle_gamma   90.00
#
_symmetry.space_group_name_H-M   'P 1'
#
loop_
_entity.id
_entity.type
_entity.pdbx_description
1 polymer ?
#
loop_
_entity_poly.entity_id
_entity_poly.type
_entity_poly.pdbx_seq_one_letter_code
_entity_poly.pdbx_strand_id
1 'polypeptide(L)'
;MESSQKTAGTPASGNGNDGSPVVEPITISMDDPKQNLNQINNSIQETLGILHQLYITVSSFNVSSQDNLVLELDNMSKLADKCDIQVPPEVLNFVDDGKNPDEFARDVLNSALPRIRLPKAKPTPSRFDFSLKPD
;
A
#
# COMPACT_ATOMS: atom_id res chain seq x y z
N MET A 1 -31.98 -25.86 -19.37
CA MET A 1 -31.56 -26.27 -20.72
C MET A 1 -32.35 -25.46 -21.72
N GLU A 2 -31.73 -24.46 -22.34
CA GLU A 2 -31.89 -24.13 -23.77
C GLU A 2 -30.80 -23.10 -24.10
N SER A 3 -30.05 -23.38 -25.17
CA SER A 3 -28.95 -22.61 -25.72
C SER A 3 -29.44 -21.98 -27.02
N SER A 4 -28.98 -20.77 -27.38
CA SER A 4 -28.82 -20.43 -28.80
C SER A 4 -27.85 -19.27 -29.03
N GLN A 5 -26.93 -19.57 -29.93
CA GLN A 5 -25.79 -18.85 -30.47
C GLN A 5 -26.16 -18.30 -31.86
N LYS A 6 -25.62 -17.14 -32.27
CA LYS A 6 -25.22 -16.81 -33.66
C LYS A 6 -24.52 -15.44 -33.74
N THR A 7 -23.21 -15.33 -34.01
CA THR A 7 -22.44 -15.39 -35.27
C THR A 7 -22.27 -14.05 -36.02
N ALA A 8 -21.01 -13.60 -36.06
CA ALA A 8 -20.19 -13.17 -37.20
C ALA A 8 -20.51 -11.88 -38.00
N GLY A 9 -19.48 -11.04 -38.17
CA GLY A 9 -19.40 -10.03 -39.24
C GLY A 9 -18.19 -9.08 -39.10
N THR A 10 -17.08 -9.38 -39.77
CA THR A 10 -16.02 -8.45 -40.20
C THR A 10 -15.94 -8.60 -41.72
N PRO A 11 -15.94 -7.53 -42.54
CA PRO A 11 -14.77 -6.68 -42.85
C PRO A 11 -15.17 -5.18 -43.02
N ALA A 12 -14.36 -4.15 -43.27
CA ALA A 12 -13.12 -4.01 -44.01
C ALA A 12 -12.42 -2.67 -43.68
N SER A 13 -11.10 -2.66 -43.84
CA SER A 13 -10.23 -1.63 -44.47
C SER A 13 -10.52 -0.14 -44.22
N GLY A 14 -9.59 0.50 -43.49
CA GLY A 14 -9.45 1.95 -43.40
C GLY A 14 -8.04 2.30 -42.92
N ASN A 15 -7.13 2.50 -43.89
CA ASN A 15 -5.74 2.89 -43.70
C ASN A 15 -5.68 4.35 -43.23
N GLY A 16 -5.18 4.59 -42.01
CA GLY A 16 -4.97 5.93 -41.47
C GLY A 16 -3.70 5.95 -40.64
N ASN A 17 -2.66 6.59 -41.17
CA ASN A 17 -1.44 6.89 -40.42
C ASN A 17 -1.82 7.81 -39.26
N ASP A 18 -1.40 7.47 -38.04
CA ASP A 18 -1.19 8.45 -36.99
C ASP A 18 0.00 7.97 -36.15
N GLY A 19 1.08 8.75 -36.21
CA GLY A 19 2.31 8.49 -35.50
C GLY A 19 2.08 8.64 -34.00
N SER A 20 1.80 7.53 -33.32
CA SER A 20 1.99 7.42 -31.87
C SER A 20 3.25 6.62 -31.60
N PRO A 21 4.12 7.05 -30.66
CA PRO A 21 5.29 6.29 -30.28
C PRO A 21 4.80 4.93 -29.74
N VAL A 22 5.25 3.85 -30.38
CA VAL A 22 5.17 2.50 -29.84
C VAL A 22 5.97 2.51 -28.54
N VAL A 23 5.29 2.72 -27.42
CA VAL A 23 5.79 2.29 -26.12
C VAL A 23 5.70 0.78 -26.15
N GLU A 24 6.85 0.14 -26.41
CA GLU A 24 7.03 -1.27 -26.11
C GLU A 24 6.57 -1.51 -24.67
N PRO A 25 5.70 -2.49 -24.41
CA PRO A 25 5.36 -2.82 -23.04
C PRO A 25 6.64 -3.33 -22.38
N ILE A 26 7.23 -2.50 -21.52
CA ILE A 26 8.23 -2.98 -20.57
C ILE A 26 7.48 -4.01 -19.74
N THR A 27 7.73 -5.29 -20.01
CA THR A 27 7.33 -6.39 -19.13
C THR A 27 8.22 -6.29 -17.91
N ILE A 28 7.94 -5.31 -17.06
CA ILE A 28 8.39 -5.36 -15.69
C ILE A 28 7.47 -6.39 -15.05
N SER A 29 7.96 -7.62 -14.92
CA SER A 29 7.41 -8.56 -13.96
C SER A 29 7.72 -8.01 -12.57
N MET A 30 7.08 -6.90 -12.21
CA MET A 30 6.98 -6.47 -10.82
C MET A 30 5.98 -7.44 -10.24
N ASP A 31 6.40 -8.31 -9.32
CA ASP A 31 5.47 -8.76 -8.30
C ASP A 31 4.77 -7.49 -7.79
N ASP A 32 3.46 -7.40 -8.00
CA ASP A 32 2.68 -6.26 -7.57
C ASP A 32 3.04 -6.01 -6.09
N PRO A 33 3.38 -4.78 -5.65
CA PRO A 33 3.72 -4.52 -4.25
C PRO A 33 2.65 -5.04 -3.28
N LYS A 34 1.40 -5.09 -3.75
CA LYS A 34 0.27 -5.68 -3.04
C LYS A 34 0.35 -7.21 -2.94
N GLN A 35 0.86 -7.91 -3.94
CA GLN A 35 1.08 -9.36 -3.89
C GLN A 35 2.19 -9.74 -2.91
N ASN A 36 3.32 -9.01 -2.91
CA ASN A 36 4.39 -9.20 -1.92
C ASN A 36 3.87 -9.03 -0.49
N LEU A 37 3.05 -7.99 -0.25
CA LEU A 37 2.39 -7.74 1.04
C LEU A 37 1.44 -8.87 1.46
N ASN A 38 0.70 -9.47 0.53
CA ASN A 38 -0.14 -10.62 0.84
C ASN A 38 0.69 -11.86 1.16
N GLN A 39 1.81 -12.06 0.46
CA GLN A 39 2.69 -13.20 0.68
C GLN A 39 3.35 -13.15 2.05
N ILE A 40 3.89 -11.99 2.46
CA ILE A 40 4.44 -11.82 3.81
C ILE A 40 3.35 -11.95 4.89
N ASN A 41 2.14 -11.43 4.64
CA ASN A 41 1.03 -11.59 5.57
C ASN A 41 0.66 -13.07 5.78
N ASN A 42 0.63 -13.87 4.72
CA ASN A 42 0.37 -15.30 4.82
C ASN A 42 1.48 -16.02 5.62
N SER A 43 2.74 -15.68 5.38
CA SER A 43 3.90 -16.21 6.13
C SER A 43 3.86 -15.86 7.63
N ILE A 44 3.43 -14.63 7.97
CA ILE A 44 3.20 -14.21 9.36
C ILE A 44 2.10 -15.08 10.02
N GLN A 45 0.98 -15.31 9.32
CA GLN A 45 -0.10 -16.15 9.83
C GLN A 45 0.35 -17.61 10.04
N GLU A 46 1.14 -18.14 9.10
CA GLU A 46 1.72 -19.48 9.20
C GLU A 46 2.67 -19.60 10.41
N THR A 47 3.56 -18.62 10.58
CA THR A 47 4.47 -18.54 11.75
C THR A 47 3.71 -18.51 13.07
N LEU A 48 2.67 -17.66 13.17
CA LEU A 48 1.81 -17.59 14.36
C LEU A 48 1.08 -18.92 14.62
N GLY A 49 0.63 -19.59 13.56
CA GLY A 49 0.01 -20.91 13.62
C GLY A 49 0.96 -21.98 14.16
N ILE A 50 2.21 -22.02 13.68
CA ILE A 50 3.25 -22.93 14.17
C ILE A 50 3.57 -22.64 15.64
N LEU A 51 3.69 -21.37 16.03
CA LEU A 51 3.95 -20.95 17.41
C LEU A 51 2.82 -21.40 18.35
N HIS A 52 1.57 -21.19 17.93
CA HIS A 52 0.39 -21.61 18.68
C HIS A 52 0.29 -23.13 18.79
N GLN A 53 0.56 -23.85 17.70
CA GLN A 53 0.58 -25.31 17.71
C GLN A 53 1.66 -25.83 18.66
N LEU A 54 2.86 -25.24 18.64
CA LEU A 54 3.94 -25.58 19.56
C LEU A 54 3.54 -25.34 21.02
N TYR A 55 2.88 -24.21 21.30
CA TYR A 55 2.38 -23.87 22.62
C TYR A 55 1.33 -24.88 23.14
N ILE A 56 0.40 -25.31 22.29
CA ILE A 56 -0.61 -26.31 22.68
C ILE A 56 0.01 -27.71 22.82
N THR A 57 1.01 -28.02 22.01
CA THR A 57 1.67 -29.34 21.96
C THR A 57 2.82 -29.44 22.99
N VAL A 58 2.71 -28.79 24.14
CA VAL A 58 3.71 -28.86 25.23
C VAL A 58 3.91 -30.28 25.79
N SER A 59 2.98 -31.21 25.54
CA SER A 59 3.15 -32.63 25.91
C SER A 59 3.80 -33.50 24.82
N SER A 60 3.93 -33.03 23.57
CA SER A 60 4.49 -33.79 22.43
C SER A 60 5.43 -32.90 21.60
N PHE A 61 6.28 -32.15 22.30
CA PHE A 61 7.34 -31.36 21.67
C PHE A 61 8.16 -32.25 20.72
N ASN A 62 8.22 -31.87 19.45
CA ASN A 62 8.95 -32.58 18.41
C ASN A 62 9.98 -31.63 17.78
N VAL A 63 11.22 -32.10 17.60
CA VAL A 63 12.33 -31.35 17.00
C VAL A 63 11.96 -30.84 15.60
N SER A 64 11.14 -31.60 14.86
CA SER A 64 10.63 -31.18 13.54
C SER A 64 9.83 -29.88 13.60
N SER A 65 9.14 -29.60 14.72
CA SER A 65 8.36 -28.37 14.88
C SER A 65 9.24 -27.13 15.11
N GLN A 66 10.44 -27.32 15.66
CA GLN A 66 11.44 -26.25 15.75
C GLN A 66 12.06 -25.96 14.39
N ASP A 67 12.40 -27.00 13.64
CA ASP A 67 12.99 -26.85 12.30
C ASP A 67 12.02 -26.13 11.34
N ASN A 68 10.72 -26.43 11.44
CA ASN A 68 9.69 -25.74 10.66
C ASN A 68 9.54 -24.26 11.04
N LEU A 69 9.62 -23.91 12.33
CA LEU A 69 9.57 -22.51 12.77
C LEU A 69 10.79 -21.73 12.26
N VAL A 70 11.99 -22.31 12.36
CA VAL A 70 13.21 -21.67 11.88
C VAL A 70 13.18 -21.48 10.36
N LEU A 71 12.71 -22.48 9.61
CA LEU A 71 12.55 -22.40 8.16
C LEU A 71 11.54 -21.30 7.77
N GLU A 72 10.42 -21.21 8.47
CA GLU A 72 9.39 -20.22 8.15
C GLU A 72 9.82 -18.79 8.54
N LEU A 73 10.58 -18.62 9.62
CA LEU A 73 11.17 -17.32 9.97
C LEU A 73 12.20 -16.84 8.93
N ASP A 74 13.02 -17.76 8.39
CA ASP A 74 13.94 -17.45 7.30
C ASP A 74 13.20 -17.09 6.01
N ASN A 75 12.11 -17.79 5.70
CA ASN A 75 11.21 -17.46 4.59
C ASN A 75 10.57 -16.07 4.76
N MET A 76 10.03 -15.77 5.94
CA MET A 76 9.44 -14.47 6.28
C MET A 76 10.47 -13.33 6.12
N SER A 77 11.71 -13.54 6.56
CA SER A 77 12.80 -12.56 6.39
C SER A 77 13.08 -12.27 4.92
N LYS A 78 13.15 -13.31 4.07
CA LYS A 78 13.38 -13.16 2.63
C LYS A 78 12.23 -12.46 1.91
N LEU A 79 11.00 -12.63 2.40
CA LEU A 79 9.82 -11.95 1.88
C LEU A 79 9.75 -10.49 2.32
N ALA A 80 10.27 -10.17 3.52
CA ALA A 80 10.38 -8.81 4.02
C ALA A 80 11.27 -7.92 3.14
N ASP A 81 12.36 -8.46 2.60
CA ASP A 81 13.26 -7.74 1.69
C ASP A 81 12.56 -7.29 0.39
N LYS A 82 11.46 -7.95 0.00
CA LYS A 82 10.65 -7.61 -1.18
C LYS A 82 9.55 -6.60 -0.88
N CYS A 83 9.30 -6.29 0.39
CA CYS A 83 8.29 -5.34 0.81
C CYS A 83 8.89 -3.94 0.95
N ASP A 84 8.80 -3.14 -0.10
CA ASP A 84 9.26 -1.74 -0.12
C ASP A 84 8.23 -0.80 0.54
N ILE A 85 7.98 -0.99 1.84
CA ILE A 85 7.13 -0.11 2.65
C ILE A 85 7.99 0.75 3.58
N GLN A 86 7.74 2.06 3.59
CA GLN A 86 8.38 2.97 4.54
C GLN A 86 7.44 3.23 5.70
N VAL A 87 7.86 2.85 6.89
CA VAL A 87 7.10 3.03 8.13
C VAL A 87 7.76 4.16 8.95
N PRO A 88 7.06 5.26 9.26
CA PRO A 88 7.58 6.30 10.15
C PRO A 88 7.95 5.72 11.52
N PRO A 89 9.06 6.17 12.13
CA PRO A 89 9.51 5.64 13.43
C PRO A 89 8.48 5.84 14.55
N GLU A 90 7.61 6.85 14.44
CA GLU A 90 6.53 7.06 15.40
C GLU A 90 5.53 5.91 15.38
N VAL A 91 5.24 5.32 14.21
CA VAL A 91 4.32 4.18 14.08
C VAL A 91 4.87 2.95 14.81
N LEU A 92 6.19 2.75 14.80
CA LEU A 92 6.84 1.68 15.58
C LEU A 92 6.59 1.83 17.08
N ASN A 93 6.64 3.06 17.61
CA ASN A 93 6.33 3.31 19.02
C ASN A 93 4.86 2.97 19.37
N PHE A 94 3.91 3.17 18.44
CA PHE A 94 2.52 2.76 18.66
C PHE A 94 2.40 1.24 18.74
N VAL A 95 3.13 0.51 17.92
CA VAL A 95 3.18 -0.96 17.95
C VAL A 95 3.77 -1.44 19.29
N ASP A 96 4.89 -0.87 19.71
CA ASP A 96 5.56 -1.25 20.97
C ASP A 96 4.71 -0.94 22.22
N ASP A 97 4.01 0.20 22.22
CA ASP A 97 3.08 0.58 23.29
C ASP A 97 1.76 -0.22 23.28
N GLY A 98 1.51 -1.03 22.24
CA GLY A 98 0.24 -1.73 22.04
C GLY A 98 -0.94 -0.81 21.68
N LYS A 99 -0.66 0.39 21.15
CA LYS A 99 -1.68 1.33 20.64
C LYS A 99 -2.03 1.02 19.19
N ASN A 100 -3.19 1.50 18.74
CA ASN A 100 -3.59 1.35 17.35
C ASN A 100 -2.78 2.31 16.45
N PRO A 101 -1.97 1.84 15.48
CA PRO A 101 -1.23 2.71 14.56
C PRO A 101 -2.13 3.59 13.68
N ASP A 102 -3.43 3.27 13.55
CA ASP A 102 -4.39 4.12 12.85
C ASP A 102 -4.58 5.49 13.54
N GLU A 103 -4.33 5.60 14.84
CA GLU A 103 -4.40 6.88 15.56
C GLU A 103 -3.35 7.87 15.02
N PHE A 104 -2.12 7.38 14.75
CA PHE A 104 -1.10 8.16 14.06
C PHE A 104 -1.58 8.62 12.68
N ALA A 105 -2.19 7.73 11.89
CA ALA A 105 -2.70 8.08 10.56
C ALA A 105 -3.79 9.17 10.63
N ARG A 106 -4.68 9.10 11.64
CA ARG A 106 -5.71 10.11 11.89
C ARG A 106 -5.11 11.45 12.27
N ASP A 107 -4.11 11.48 13.13
CA ASP A 107 -3.45 12.71 13.57
C ASP A 107 -2.68 13.38 12.43
N VAL A 108 -1.97 12.60 11.62
CA VAL A 108 -1.30 13.10 10.41
C VAL A 108 -2.31 13.74 9.46
N LEU A 109 -3.42 13.05 9.17
CA LEU A 109 -4.48 13.59 8.30
C LEU A 109 -5.09 14.87 8.89
N ASN A 110 -5.44 14.87 10.17
CA ASN A 110 -6.01 16.02 10.86
C ASN A 110 -5.07 17.22 10.90
N SER A 111 -3.76 16.99 11.01
CA SER A 111 -2.76 18.06 10.95
C SER A 111 -2.58 18.63 9.53
N ALA A 112 -2.79 17.81 8.49
CA ALA A 112 -2.65 18.21 7.09
C ALA A 112 -3.88 18.97 6.56
N LEU A 113 -5.08 18.64 7.04
CA LEU A 113 -6.34 19.23 6.59
C LEU A 113 -6.40 20.78 6.73
N PRO A 114 -5.99 21.41 7.85
CA PRO A 114 -5.93 22.86 7.98
C PRO A 114 -4.95 23.52 6.99
N ARG A 115 -3.82 22.84 6.69
CA ARG A 115 -2.79 23.36 5.77
C ARG A 115 -3.24 23.37 4.31
N ILE A 116 -4.16 22.48 3.93
CA ILE A 116 -4.75 22.42 2.58
C ILE A 116 -5.92 23.41 2.46
N ARG A 117 -6.65 23.65 3.55
CA ARG A 117 -7.81 24.58 3.58
C ARG A 117 -7.43 26.05 3.65
N LEU A 118 -6.23 26.40 4.12
CA LEU A 118 -5.72 27.77 3.98
C LEU A 118 -5.22 27.96 2.54
N PRO A 119 -5.90 28.77 1.69
CA PRO A 119 -5.33 29.11 0.40
C PRO A 119 -3.97 29.80 0.65
N LYS A 120 -2.96 29.50 -0.17
CA LYS A 120 -1.67 30.21 -0.21
C LYS A 120 -1.87 31.66 -0.69
N ALA A 121 -2.69 32.43 0.01
CA ALA A 121 -2.84 33.85 -0.21
C ALA A 121 -1.50 34.49 0.18
N LYS A 122 -0.74 34.95 -0.81
CA LYS A 122 0.29 35.95 -0.57
C LYS A 122 -0.41 37.11 0.13
N PRO A 123 0.09 37.61 1.28
CA PRO A 123 -0.47 38.81 1.87
C PRO A 123 -0.22 39.96 0.90
N THR A 124 -1.21 40.32 0.09
CA THR A 124 -1.17 41.55 -0.69
C THR A 124 -1.34 42.69 0.29
N PRO A 125 -0.41 43.66 0.36
CA PRO A 125 -0.56 44.80 1.25
C PRO A 125 -1.80 45.59 0.82
N SER A 126 -2.80 45.63 1.71
CA SER A 126 -4.01 46.42 1.53
C SER A 126 -3.63 47.90 1.50
N ARG A 127 -3.54 48.46 0.30
CA ARG A 127 -3.46 49.90 0.08
C ARG A 127 -4.82 50.53 0.42
N PHE A 128 -5.03 50.83 1.70
CA PHE A 128 -6.09 51.71 2.16
C PHE A 128 -5.62 53.17 2.03
N ASP A 129 -5.77 53.75 0.83
CA ASP A 129 -5.71 55.19 0.66
C ASP A 129 -7.07 55.79 1.09
N PHE A 130 -7.20 56.18 2.35
CA PHE A 130 -8.23 57.12 2.80
C PHE A 130 -7.60 58.51 2.93
N SER A 131 -7.50 59.21 1.80
CA SER A 131 -7.18 60.64 1.78
C SER A 131 -8.48 61.44 1.67
N LEU A 132 -9.14 61.73 2.79
CA LEU A 132 -10.11 62.82 2.85
C LEU A 132 -9.34 64.15 2.93
N LYS A 133 -9.44 64.97 1.89
CA LYS A 133 -9.16 66.41 1.97
C LYS A 133 -10.49 67.15 2.21
N PRO A 134 -10.60 68.00 3.24
CA PRO A 134 -11.71 68.93 3.37
C PRO A 134 -11.41 70.22 2.59
N ASP A 135 -12.38 70.65 1.77
CA ASP A 135 -12.56 72.06 1.37
C ASP A 135 -13.67 72.66 2.24
#